data_AF-A0A3G6JD12-F1
#
_entry.id   AF-A0A3G6JD12-F1
#
_cell.length_a   1.000
_cell.length_b   1.000
_cell.length_c   1.000
_cell.angle_alpha   90.00
_cell.angle_beta   90.00
_cell.angle_gamma   90.00
#
_symmetry.space_group_name_H-M   'P 1'
#
loop_
_entity.id
_entity.type
_entity.pdbx_description
1 polymer ?
#
loop_
_entity_poly.entity_id
_entity_poly.type
_entity_poly.pdbx_seq_one_letter_code
_entity_poly.pdbx_strand_id
1 'polypeptide(L)'
;MWGLVVAAALSLLLGEHAPTRRIPGQTGAATPTRAPALSVKIIATFIASWVLLRVALHSWILCGSVCLVIAAVTWVGWRTITARAVIERNECSAQMLSAVAYQLRAGVPMHVALGRVADSHRINNRHSSPIAAVFRQAARATALGREGYLELIQAGDRLPYVTVAGALWQVAALHGIGAAELFVQAAHSAAADVRHARNTAAQLTGPRTSAAVLAALPIAGIGLGSVIGAKPLAFLIHDPTGKLLAVVGCVLLSGGLLCADWIIGRAMHTPGLSRQPLHQTPASSREG
;
A
#
# COMPACT_ATOMS: atom_id res chain seq x y z
N MET A 1 -40.82 -7.57 9.56
CA MET A 1 -41.17 -6.75 8.37
C MET A 1 -41.02 -7.47 7.03
N TRP A 2 -40.48 -8.71 6.97
CA TRP A 2 -40.37 -9.50 5.73
C TRP A 2 -41.60 -10.40 5.45
N GLY A 3 -42.34 -10.79 6.51
CA GLY A 3 -43.50 -11.68 6.38
C GLY A 3 -44.71 -11.10 5.66
N LEU A 4 -44.96 -9.79 5.76
CA LEU A 4 -46.10 -9.15 5.09
C LEU A 4 -45.94 -9.09 3.57
N VAL A 5 -44.71 -8.97 3.08
CA VAL A 5 -44.41 -8.92 1.64
C VAL A 5 -44.53 -10.31 1.02
N VAL A 6 -44.06 -11.35 1.71
CA VAL A 6 -44.22 -12.74 1.26
C VAL A 6 -45.69 -13.16 1.32
N ALA A 7 -46.44 -12.76 2.35
CA ALA A 7 -47.87 -13.04 2.46
C ALA A 7 -48.69 -12.36 1.34
N ALA A 8 -48.36 -11.12 0.98
CA ALA A 8 -49.01 -10.42 -0.14
C ALA A 8 -48.70 -11.08 -1.49
N ALA A 9 -47.46 -11.53 -1.70
CA ALA A 9 -47.06 -12.24 -2.91
C ALA A 9 -47.72 -13.64 -3.01
N LEU A 10 -47.83 -14.36 -1.88
CA LEU A 10 -48.45 -15.68 -1.83
C LEU A 10 -49.98 -15.61 -2.05
N SER A 11 -50.63 -14.58 -1.50
CA SER A 11 -52.08 -14.36 -1.66
C SER A 11 -52.45 -14.02 -3.12
N LEU A 12 -51.56 -13.35 -3.85
CA LEU A 12 -51.72 -13.07 -5.29
C LEU A 12 -51.49 -14.31 -6.18
N LEU A 13 -50.74 -15.30 -5.69
CA LEU A 13 -50.45 -16.56 -6.41
C LEU A 13 -51.53 -17.64 -6.18
N LEU A 14 -52.25 -17.58 -5.06
CA LEU A 14 -53.25 -18.58 -4.68
C LEU A 14 -54.69 -18.24 -5.11
N GLY A 15 -54.96 -17.00 -5.51
CA GLY A 15 -56.30 -16.57 -5.90
C GLY A 15 -56.58 -16.75 -7.39
N GLU A 16 -56.83 -17.98 -7.88
CA GLU A 16 -57.59 -18.20 -9.14
C GLU A 16 -57.87 -19.69 -9.46
N HIS A 17 -58.71 -20.41 -8.71
CA HIS A 17 -59.38 -21.64 -9.22
C HIS A 17 -60.89 -21.58 -8.95
N ALA A 18 -61.65 -20.96 -9.86
CA ALA A 18 -63.11 -21.10 -9.92
C ALA A 18 -63.49 -21.88 -11.20
N PRO A 19 -63.98 -23.13 -11.10
CA PRO A 19 -64.40 -23.92 -12.26
C PRO A 19 -65.73 -23.39 -12.82
N THR A 20 -65.75 -23.07 -14.11
CA THR A 20 -66.92 -22.53 -14.81
C THR A 20 -67.72 -23.64 -15.47
N ARG A 21 -68.97 -23.85 -15.02
CA ARG A 21 -69.98 -24.68 -15.69
C ARG A 21 -70.79 -23.80 -16.64
N ARG A 22 -70.72 -24.06 -17.96
CA ARG A 22 -71.51 -23.38 -19.00
C ARG A 22 -72.89 -24.03 -19.18
N ILE A 23 -73.93 -23.22 -19.31
CA ILE A 23 -75.21 -23.56 -19.96
C ILE A 23 -75.46 -22.47 -21.03
N PRO A 24 -75.77 -22.82 -22.30
CA PRO A 24 -75.93 -21.85 -23.38
C PRO A 24 -77.39 -21.40 -23.51
N GLY A 25 -77.61 -20.09 -23.66
CA GLY A 25 -78.92 -19.55 -23.97
C GLY A 25 -78.95 -18.03 -24.16
N GLN A 26 -79.18 -17.64 -25.42
CA GLN A 26 -79.83 -16.42 -25.89
C GLN A 26 -79.02 -15.12 -26.09
N THR A 27 -79.27 -14.58 -27.28
CA THR A 27 -78.84 -13.34 -27.93
C THR A 27 -79.29 -12.07 -27.20
N GLY A 28 -78.33 -11.17 -26.96
CA GLY A 28 -78.59 -9.80 -26.55
C GLY A 28 -77.29 -8.99 -26.61
N ALA A 29 -77.27 -7.96 -27.44
CA ALA A 29 -76.12 -7.09 -27.62
C ALA A 29 -75.76 -6.34 -26.32
N ALA A 30 -74.56 -6.58 -25.80
CA ALA A 30 -73.88 -5.67 -24.90
C ALA A 30 -72.38 -5.80 -25.17
N THR A 31 -71.78 -4.76 -25.75
CA THR A 31 -70.32 -4.62 -25.82
C THR A 31 -69.77 -4.61 -24.39
N PRO A 32 -68.95 -5.59 -23.97
CA PRO A 32 -68.29 -5.49 -22.69
C PRO A 32 -67.14 -4.49 -22.85
N THR A 33 -67.31 -3.28 -22.35
CA THR A 33 -66.17 -2.40 -22.02
C THR A 33 -65.40 -3.06 -20.87
N ARG A 34 -64.58 -4.06 -21.19
CA ARG A 34 -63.58 -4.61 -20.27
C ARG A 34 -62.53 -3.52 -20.06
N ALA A 35 -62.77 -2.71 -19.03
CA ALA A 35 -61.80 -1.76 -18.50
C ALA A 35 -60.52 -2.49 -18.05
N PRO A 36 -59.37 -1.79 -18.03
CA PRO A 36 -58.02 -2.35 -18.18
C PRO A 36 -57.46 -2.95 -16.88
N ALA A 37 -58.13 -3.95 -16.32
CA ALA A 37 -57.68 -4.63 -15.10
C ALA A 37 -56.33 -5.37 -15.29
N LEU A 38 -56.04 -5.83 -16.51
CA LEU A 38 -54.76 -6.47 -16.85
C LEU A 38 -53.61 -5.45 -16.90
N SER A 39 -53.87 -4.24 -17.41
CA SER A 39 -52.87 -3.17 -17.54
C SER A 39 -52.47 -2.62 -16.17
N VAL A 40 -53.41 -2.48 -15.23
CA VAL A 40 -53.12 -2.03 -13.85
C VAL A 40 -52.27 -3.06 -13.09
N LYS A 41 -52.52 -4.37 -13.29
CA LYS A 41 -51.71 -5.44 -12.69
C LYS A 41 -50.27 -5.46 -13.23
N ILE A 42 -50.08 -5.26 -14.54
CA ILE A 42 -48.74 -5.19 -15.17
C ILE A 42 -47.98 -3.95 -14.69
N ILE A 43 -48.64 -2.80 -14.59
CA ILE A 43 -48.03 -1.57 -14.07
C ILE A 43 -47.64 -1.73 -12.59
N ALA A 44 -48.48 -2.36 -11.77
CA ALA A 44 -48.18 -2.61 -10.36
C ALA A 44 -47.00 -3.58 -10.16
N THR A 45 -46.89 -4.64 -10.96
CA THR A 45 -45.74 -5.57 -10.90
C THR A 45 -44.46 -4.92 -11.44
N PHE A 46 -44.56 -4.08 -12.47
CA PHE A 46 -43.42 -3.32 -12.97
C PHE A 46 -42.92 -2.33 -11.93
N ILE A 47 -43.81 -1.57 -11.28
CA ILE A 47 -43.45 -0.62 -10.21
C ILE A 47 -42.86 -1.35 -9.01
N ALA A 48 -43.45 -2.48 -8.58
CA ALA A 48 -42.91 -3.28 -7.48
C ALA A 48 -41.53 -3.87 -7.81
N SER A 49 -41.33 -4.35 -9.05
CA SER A 49 -40.03 -4.83 -9.54
C SER A 49 -38.99 -3.71 -9.63
N TRP A 50 -39.39 -2.52 -10.10
CA TRP A 50 -38.52 -1.34 -10.21
C TRP A 50 -38.11 -0.81 -8.82
N VAL A 51 -39.03 -0.84 -7.85
CA VAL A 51 -38.77 -0.49 -6.45
C VAL A 51 -37.85 -1.50 -5.77
N LEU A 52 -38.06 -2.81 -6.00
CA LEU A 52 -37.19 -3.87 -5.49
C LEU A 52 -35.76 -3.77 -6.09
N LEU A 53 -35.65 -3.49 -7.39
CA LEU A 53 -34.36 -3.31 -8.06
C LEU A 53 -33.62 -2.06 -7.55
N ARG A 54 -34.33 -0.94 -7.34
CA ARG A 54 -33.78 0.30 -6.76
C ARG A 54 -33.28 0.10 -5.32
N VAL A 55 -34.01 -0.65 -4.50
CA VAL A 55 -33.63 -0.92 -3.10
C VAL A 55 -32.43 -1.87 -3.01
N ALA A 56 -32.39 -2.91 -3.86
CA ALA A 56 -31.24 -3.80 -3.96
C ALA A 56 -29.97 -3.07 -4.43
N LEU A 57 -30.11 -2.16 -5.41
CA LEU A 57 -29.00 -1.32 -5.89
C LEU A 57 -28.50 -0.37 -4.79
N HIS A 58 -29.41 0.21 -3.99
CA HIS A 58 -29.05 1.12 -2.89
C HIS A 58 -28.32 0.40 -1.74
N SER A 59 -28.67 -0.86 -1.47
CA SER A 59 -28.01 -1.69 -0.45
C SER A 59 -26.60 -2.13 -0.87
N TRP A 60 -26.38 -2.40 -2.16
CA TRP A 60 -25.06 -2.72 -2.70
C TRP A 60 -24.11 -1.52 -2.69
N ILE A 61 -24.62 -0.33 -3.01
CA ILE A 61 -23.86 0.94 -2.93
C ILE A 61 -23.44 1.26 -1.48
N LEU A 62 -24.30 0.94 -0.50
CA LEU A 62 -24.03 1.10 0.94
C LEU A 62 -22.88 0.23 1.45
N CYS A 63 -22.87 -1.05 1.07
CA CYS A 63 -21.82 -1.97 1.49
C CYS A 63 -20.51 -1.67 0.75
N GLY A 64 -20.59 -1.32 -0.54
CA GLY A 64 -19.43 -0.97 -1.36
C GLY A 64 -18.67 0.27 -0.88
N SER A 65 -19.37 1.35 -0.51
CA SER A 65 -18.70 2.60 -0.09
C SER A 65 -18.00 2.48 1.27
N VAL A 66 -18.62 1.78 2.23
CA VAL A 66 -18.00 1.53 3.55
C VAL A 66 -16.79 0.61 3.42
N CYS A 67 -16.90 -0.44 2.58
CA CYS A 67 -15.79 -1.35 2.32
C CYS A 67 -14.62 -0.62 1.62
N LEU A 68 -14.91 0.31 0.70
CA LEU A 68 -13.89 1.10 0.01
C LEU A 68 -13.15 2.08 0.93
N VAL A 69 -13.84 2.72 1.88
CA VAL A 69 -13.20 3.59 2.88
C VAL A 69 -12.32 2.78 3.83
N ILE A 70 -12.79 1.62 4.31
CA ILE A 70 -11.98 0.73 5.16
C ILE A 70 -10.78 0.19 4.39
N ALA A 71 -10.96 -0.18 3.12
CA ALA A 71 -9.87 -0.63 2.25
C ALA A 71 -8.83 0.48 2.03
N ALA A 72 -9.26 1.73 1.81
CA ALA A 72 -8.34 2.86 1.65
C ALA A 72 -7.55 3.17 2.93
N VAL A 73 -8.22 3.20 4.09
CA VAL A 73 -7.56 3.46 5.39
C VAL A 73 -6.60 2.33 5.76
N THR A 74 -7.01 1.07 5.57
CA THR A 74 -6.14 -0.08 5.82
C THR A 74 -4.98 -0.13 4.84
N TRP A 75 -5.19 0.20 3.56
CA TRP A 75 -4.12 0.29 2.56
C TRP A 75 -3.08 1.35 2.90
N VAL A 76 -3.51 2.56 3.29
CA VAL A 76 -2.58 3.64 3.71
C VAL A 76 -1.85 3.25 5.01
N GLY A 77 -2.55 2.66 5.97
CA GLY A 77 -1.94 2.14 7.20
C GLY A 77 -0.90 1.07 6.92
N TRP A 78 -1.22 0.08 6.10
CA TRP A 78 -0.30 -1.00 5.73
C TRP A 78 0.91 -0.46 4.96
N ARG A 79 0.69 0.52 4.08
CA ARG A 79 1.75 1.12 3.27
C ARG A 79 2.73 1.96 4.08
N THR A 80 2.26 2.67 5.10
CA THR A 80 3.15 3.42 6.01
C THR A 80 3.96 2.50 6.91
N ILE A 81 3.39 1.37 7.32
CA ILE A 81 4.09 0.35 8.11
C ILE A 81 5.15 -0.37 7.26
N THR A 82 4.84 -0.74 6.01
CA THR A 82 5.81 -1.39 5.12
C THR A 82 6.95 -0.46 4.71
N ALA A 83 6.66 0.84 4.49
CA ALA A 83 7.70 1.83 4.20
C ALA A 83 8.67 2.02 5.38
N ARG A 84 8.16 2.02 6.63
CA ARG A 84 9.00 2.09 7.83
C ARG A 84 9.94 0.89 7.94
N ALA A 85 9.45 -0.31 7.64
CA ALA A 85 10.26 -1.52 7.67
C ALA A 85 11.43 -1.47 6.68
N VAL A 86 11.27 -0.82 5.51
CA VAL A 86 12.38 -0.64 4.55
C VAL A 86 13.43 0.31 5.09
N ILE A 87 13.02 1.44 5.67
CA ILE A 87 13.95 2.43 6.25
C ILE A 87 14.76 1.77 7.39
N GLU A 88 14.09 1.09 8.31
CA GLU A 88 14.74 0.41 9.44
C GLU A 88 15.72 -0.68 8.98
N ARG A 89 15.37 -1.43 7.91
CA ARG A 89 16.27 -2.43 7.29
C ARG A 89 17.50 -1.77 6.67
N ASN A 90 17.35 -0.63 6.00
CA ASN A 90 18.47 0.08 5.38
C ASN A 90 19.43 0.63 6.45
N GLU A 91 18.87 1.19 7.52
CA GLU A 91 19.63 1.65 8.69
C GLU A 91 20.40 0.51 9.36
N CYS A 92 19.74 -0.61 9.61
CA CYS A 92 20.36 -1.82 10.14
C CYS A 92 21.48 -2.33 9.21
N SER A 93 21.26 -2.34 7.89
CA SER A 93 22.28 -2.74 6.91
C SER A 93 23.51 -1.85 6.99
N ALA A 94 23.33 -0.53 6.99
CA ALA A 94 24.43 0.43 7.08
C ALA A 94 25.24 0.27 8.38
N GLN A 95 24.55 0.11 9.52
CA GLN A 95 25.18 -0.07 10.82
C GLN A 95 25.97 -1.39 10.89
N MET A 96 25.39 -2.50 10.44
CA MET A 96 26.05 -3.80 10.48
C MET A 96 27.24 -3.86 9.51
N LEU A 97 27.13 -3.30 8.30
CA LEU A 97 28.25 -3.21 7.36
C LEU A 97 29.39 -2.35 7.93
N SER A 98 29.06 -1.22 8.57
CA SER A 98 30.05 -0.37 9.24
C SER A 98 30.78 -1.12 10.37
N ALA A 99 30.05 -1.90 11.16
CA ALA A 99 30.62 -2.71 12.24
C ALA A 99 31.54 -3.83 11.72
N VAL A 100 31.19 -4.45 10.59
CA VAL A 100 32.06 -5.43 9.91
C VAL A 100 33.31 -4.73 9.38
N ALA A 101 33.14 -3.62 8.65
CA ALA A 101 34.23 -2.84 8.08
C ALA A 101 35.26 -2.42 9.14
N TYR A 102 34.78 -1.94 10.30
CA TYR A 102 35.62 -1.61 11.44
C TYR A 102 36.45 -2.80 11.94
N GLN A 103 35.83 -3.98 12.07
CA GLN A 103 36.55 -5.19 12.48
C GLN A 103 37.58 -5.65 11.44
N LEU A 104 37.26 -5.56 10.15
CA LEU A 104 38.21 -5.90 9.09
C LEU A 104 39.42 -4.95 9.07
N ARG A 105 39.19 -3.64 9.30
CA ARG A 105 40.28 -2.67 9.45
C ARG A 105 41.14 -2.94 10.69
N ALA A 106 40.54 -3.47 11.75
CA ALA A 106 41.27 -3.95 12.92
C ALA A 106 42.00 -5.29 12.70
N GLY A 107 42.02 -5.82 11.48
CA GLY A 107 42.69 -7.07 11.12
C GLY A 107 41.94 -8.34 11.54
N VAL A 108 40.67 -8.22 11.95
CA VAL A 108 39.85 -9.39 12.31
C VAL A 108 39.51 -10.18 11.04
N PRO A 109 39.67 -11.52 11.01
CA PRO A 109 39.27 -12.34 9.86
C PRO A 109 37.79 -12.21 9.52
N MET A 110 37.44 -12.27 8.24
CA MET A 110 36.09 -12.01 7.72
C MET A 110 35.00 -12.86 8.39
N HIS A 111 35.24 -14.16 8.55
CA HIS A 111 34.29 -15.08 9.18
C HIS A 111 34.03 -14.73 10.65
N VAL A 112 35.07 -14.28 11.37
CA VAL A 112 34.95 -13.84 12.77
C VAL A 112 34.20 -12.51 12.85
N ALA A 113 34.52 -11.56 11.98
CA ALA A 113 33.87 -10.25 11.94
C ALA A 113 32.36 -10.38 11.70
N LEU A 114 31.95 -11.13 10.66
CA LEU A 114 30.55 -11.39 10.34
C LEU A 114 29.81 -12.09 11.49
N GLY A 115 30.42 -13.13 12.07
CA GLY A 115 29.85 -13.87 13.20
C GLY A 115 29.62 -12.97 14.41
N ARG A 116 30.65 -12.22 14.82
CA ARG A 116 30.58 -11.30 15.96
C ARG A 116 29.50 -10.23 15.78
N VAL A 117 29.45 -9.55 14.63
CA VAL A 117 28.42 -8.52 14.38
C VAL A 117 27.01 -9.12 14.43
N ALA A 118 26.82 -10.30 13.84
CA ALA A 118 25.52 -10.94 13.81
C ALA A 118 25.05 -11.43 15.20
N ASP A 119 25.99 -11.85 16.05
CA ASP A 119 25.70 -12.28 17.42
C ASP A 119 25.46 -11.08 18.35
N SER A 120 26.25 -10.00 18.23
CA SER A 120 26.02 -8.75 18.96
C SER A 120 24.65 -8.14 18.66
N HIS A 121 24.20 -8.17 17.41
CA HIS A 121 22.88 -7.66 17.03
C HIS A 121 21.74 -8.49 17.65
N ARG A 122 21.92 -9.81 17.86
CA ARG A 122 20.93 -10.67 18.51
C ARG A 122 20.80 -10.38 20.01
N ILE A 123 21.90 -10.03 20.67
CA ILE A 123 21.89 -9.69 22.10
C ILE A 123 21.10 -8.39 22.33
N ASN A 124 21.32 -7.39 21.47
CA ASN A 124 20.65 -6.10 21.61
C ASN A 124 19.20 -6.08 21.12
N ASN A 125 18.82 -6.98 20.21
CA ASN A 125 17.47 -7.01 19.62
C ASN A 125 16.82 -8.39 19.76
N ARG A 126 15.62 -8.43 20.38
CA ARG A 126 14.86 -9.67 20.65
C ARG A 126 14.37 -10.37 19.37
N HIS A 127 14.31 -9.67 18.24
CA HIS A 127 14.00 -10.24 16.93
C HIS A 127 15.27 -10.47 16.11
N SER A 128 15.36 -11.67 15.51
CA SER A 128 16.45 -12.01 14.58
C SER A 128 16.30 -11.17 13.31
N SER A 129 17.18 -10.18 13.13
CA SER A 129 17.24 -9.42 11.88
C SER A 129 17.57 -10.36 10.72
N PRO A 130 16.87 -10.28 9.57
CA PRO A 130 17.22 -11.01 8.37
C PRO A 130 18.70 -10.88 7.97
N ILE A 131 19.29 -9.70 8.21
CA ILE A 131 20.69 -9.40 7.91
C ILE A 131 21.62 -10.21 8.80
N ALA A 132 21.31 -10.33 10.09
CA ALA A 132 22.09 -11.14 11.04
C ALA A 132 22.04 -12.63 10.68
N ALA A 133 20.92 -13.13 10.13
CA ALA A 133 20.85 -14.49 9.62
C ALA A 133 21.81 -14.72 8.45
N VAL A 134 21.79 -13.82 7.46
CA VAL A 134 22.70 -13.86 6.29
C VAL A 134 24.16 -13.76 6.73
N PHE A 135 24.50 -12.85 7.64
CA PHE A 135 25.87 -12.70 8.13
C PHE A 135 26.36 -13.94 8.89
N ARG A 136 25.52 -14.58 9.72
CA ARG A 136 25.87 -15.85 10.37
C ARG A 136 26.10 -16.97 9.35
N GLN A 137 25.25 -17.05 8.33
CA GLN A 137 25.38 -18.06 7.29
C GLN A 137 26.68 -17.87 6.50
N ALA A 138 26.97 -16.63 6.10
CA ALA A 138 28.23 -16.26 5.45
C ALA A 138 29.47 -16.52 6.33
N ALA A 139 29.40 -16.19 7.63
CA ALA A 139 30.45 -16.46 8.59
C ALA A 139 30.76 -17.96 8.67
N ARG A 140 29.72 -18.80 8.80
CA ARG A 140 29.86 -20.26 8.85
C ARG A 140 30.40 -20.83 7.54
N ALA A 141 29.89 -20.37 6.40
CA ALA A 141 30.38 -20.80 5.09
C ALA A 141 31.88 -20.51 4.94
N THR A 142 32.29 -19.29 5.26
CA THR A 142 33.70 -18.86 5.17
C THR A 142 34.60 -19.59 6.16
N ALA A 143 34.13 -19.86 7.38
CA ALA A 143 34.88 -20.64 8.37
C ALA A 143 35.12 -22.10 7.91
N LEU A 144 34.23 -22.64 7.06
CA LEU A 144 34.37 -23.94 6.44
C LEU A 144 35.17 -23.91 5.12
N GLY A 145 35.80 -22.79 4.78
CA GLY A 145 36.54 -22.61 3.52
C GLY A 145 35.65 -22.49 2.28
N ARG A 146 34.34 -22.30 2.44
CA ARG A 146 33.41 -22.04 1.33
C ARG A 146 33.34 -20.55 1.02
N GLU A 147 32.80 -20.24 -0.15
CA GLU A 147 32.61 -18.89 -0.66
C GLU A 147 31.48 -18.14 0.08
N GLY A 148 31.76 -17.62 1.28
CA GLY A 148 30.75 -16.94 2.09
C GLY A 148 30.18 -15.65 1.48
N TYR A 149 30.84 -15.07 0.47
CA TYR A 149 30.31 -13.94 -0.27
C TYR A 149 29.04 -14.30 -1.08
N LEU A 150 28.87 -15.57 -1.48
CA LEU A 150 27.67 -16.03 -2.19
C LEU A 150 26.41 -15.88 -1.33
N GLU A 151 26.52 -16.10 -0.02
CA GLU A 151 25.40 -15.97 0.92
C GLU A 151 24.90 -14.52 0.99
N LEU A 152 25.80 -13.54 0.87
CA LEU A 152 25.43 -12.13 0.81
C LEU A 152 24.78 -11.80 -0.53
N ILE A 153 25.29 -12.32 -1.64
CA ILE A 153 24.73 -12.10 -2.98
C ILE A 153 23.32 -12.71 -3.12
N GLN A 154 23.10 -13.89 -2.54
CA GLN A 154 21.80 -14.58 -2.55
C GLN A 154 20.72 -13.84 -1.76
N ALA A 155 21.07 -12.86 -0.93
CA ALA A 155 20.09 -12.01 -0.27
C ALA A 155 19.25 -11.19 -1.28
N GLY A 156 19.81 -10.90 -2.47
CA GLY A 156 19.12 -10.27 -3.60
C GLY A 156 18.51 -8.89 -3.27
N ASP A 157 17.39 -8.59 -3.93
CA ASP A 157 16.64 -7.33 -3.76
C ASP A 157 16.07 -7.15 -2.35
N ARG A 158 16.05 -8.22 -1.56
CA ARG A 158 15.56 -8.17 -0.18
C ARG A 158 16.50 -7.37 0.72
N LEU A 159 17.80 -7.38 0.42
CA LEU A 159 18.86 -6.68 1.17
C LEU A 159 19.91 -6.11 0.19
N PRO A 160 19.58 -5.05 -0.57
CA PRO A 160 20.42 -4.59 -1.69
C PRO A 160 21.84 -4.20 -1.26
N TYR A 161 22.01 -3.51 -0.12
CA TYR A 161 23.33 -3.12 0.38
C TYR A 161 24.20 -4.32 0.78
N VAL A 162 23.58 -5.38 1.31
CA VAL A 162 24.27 -6.62 1.69
C VAL A 162 24.70 -7.38 0.43
N THR A 163 23.83 -7.43 -0.56
CA THR A 163 24.09 -8.03 -1.88
C THR A 163 25.27 -7.34 -2.58
N VAL A 164 25.29 -6.00 -2.58
CA VAL A 164 26.41 -5.22 -3.14
C VAL A 164 27.71 -5.48 -2.36
N ALA A 165 27.66 -5.54 -1.03
CA ALA A 165 28.83 -5.88 -0.23
C ALA A 165 29.36 -7.31 -0.53
N GLY A 166 28.47 -8.27 -0.77
CA GLY A 166 28.82 -9.61 -1.24
C GLY A 166 29.51 -9.61 -2.60
N ALA A 167 28.99 -8.86 -3.56
CA ALA A 167 29.60 -8.71 -4.89
C ALA A 167 30.98 -8.05 -4.80
N LEU A 168 31.14 -7.00 -3.99
CA LEU A 168 32.44 -6.36 -3.75
C LEU A 168 33.43 -7.33 -3.09
N TRP A 169 32.98 -8.13 -2.12
CA TRP A 169 33.80 -9.14 -1.50
C TRP A 169 34.23 -10.23 -2.49
N GLN A 170 33.34 -10.68 -3.37
CA GLN A 170 33.69 -11.62 -4.44
C GLN A 170 34.84 -11.08 -5.30
N VAL A 171 34.73 -9.83 -5.76
CA VAL A 171 35.78 -9.18 -6.54
C VAL A 171 37.09 -9.11 -5.75
N ALA A 172 37.02 -8.76 -4.46
CA ALA A 172 38.18 -8.72 -3.57
C ALA A 172 38.86 -10.08 -3.44
N ALA A 173 38.07 -11.15 -3.24
CA ALA A 173 38.56 -12.52 -3.07
C ALA A 173 39.21 -13.05 -4.36
N LEU A 174 38.64 -12.74 -5.53
CA LEU A 174 39.19 -13.15 -6.83
C LEU A 174 40.50 -12.46 -7.18
N HIS A 175 40.67 -11.20 -6.77
CA HIS A 175 41.86 -10.38 -7.11
C HIS A 175 42.86 -10.24 -5.97
N GLY A 176 42.62 -10.87 -4.81
CA GLY A 176 43.49 -10.77 -3.64
C GLY A 176 43.55 -9.38 -2.99
N ILE A 177 42.53 -8.54 -3.22
CA ILE A 177 42.47 -7.17 -2.68
C ILE A 177 41.87 -7.21 -1.27
N GLY A 178 42.33 -6.33 -0.39
CA GLY A 178 41.78 -6.22 0.98
C GLY A 178 40.29 -5.87 0.97
N ALA A 179 39.46 -6.75 1.51
CA ALA A 179 38.01 -6.55 1.58
C ALA A 179 37.60 -5.38 2.51
N ALA A 180 38.48 -4.96 3.42
CA ALA A 180 38.17 -3.93 4.42
C ALA A 180 37.70 -2.61 3.79
N GLU A 181 38.46 -2.05 2.83
CA GLU A 181 38.12 -0.77 2.19
C GLU A 181 36.85 -0.85 1.35
N LEU A 182 36.59 -2.00 0.73
CA LEU A 182 35.37 -2.23 -0.04
C LEU A 182 34.13 -2.29 0.85
N PHE A 183 34.24 -2.91 2.03
CA PHE A 183 33.17 -2.90 3.03
C PHE A 183 32.95 -1.50 3.63
N VAL A 184 34.01 -0.70 3.81
CA VAL A 184 33.88 0.71 4.21
C VAL A 184 33.11 1.48 3.15
N GLN A 185 33.45 1.30 1.87
CA GLN A 185 32.76 1.97 0.78
C GLN A 185 31.29 1.55 0.68
N ALA A 186 30.98 0.26 0.84
CA ALA A 186 29.61 -0.24 0.89
C ALA A 186 28.82 0.35 2.07
N ALA A 187 29.46 0.41 3.26
CA ALA A 187 28.87 0.99 4.45
C ALA A 187 28.61 2.50 4.29
N HIS A 188 29.56 3.24 3.70
CA HIS A 188 29.42 4.66 3.42
C HIS A 188 28.30 4.94 2.41
N SER A 189 28.20 4.16 1.33
CA SER A 189 27.09 4.27 0.37
C SER A 189 25.75 4.05 1.07
N ALA A 190 25.62 2.98 1.86
CA ALA A 190 24.39 2.69 2.58
C ALA A 190 24.04 3.78 3.61
N ALA A 191 25.05 4.31 4.32
CA ALA A 191 24.87 5.39 5.29
C ALA A 191 24.47 6.71 4.62
N ALA A 192 25.04 7.02 3.44
CA ALA A 192 24.70 8.19 2.66
C ALA A 192 23.22 8.16 2.22
N ASP A 193 22.74 7.02 1.73
CA ASP A 193 21.35 6.85 1.31
C ASP A 193 20.37 7.00 2.49
N VAL A 194 20.70 6.38 3.64
CA VAL A 194 19.96 6.55 4.90
C VAL A 194 19.94 8.02 5.33
N ARG A 195 21.08 8.71 5.27
CA ARG A 195 21.18 10.12 5.66
C ARG A 195 20.37 11.01 4.72
N HIS A 196 20.41 10.75 3.42
CA HIS A 196 19.64 11.47 2.43
C HIS A 196 18.13 11.30 2.67
N ALA A 197 17.68 10.08 2.94
CA ALA A 197 16.29 9.81 3.30
C ALA A 197 15.86 10.56 4.58
N ARG A 198 16.70 10.56 5.62
CA ARG A 198 16.45 11.30 6.87
C ARG A 198 16.42 12.82 6.66
N ASN A 199 17.35 13.36 5.88
CA ASN A 199 17.41 14.79 5.58
C ASN A 199 16.19 15.23 4.77
N THR A 200 15.78 14.43 3.78
CA THR A 200 14.55 14.66 3.02
C THR A 200 13.32 14.64 3.93
N ALA A 201 13.24 13.67 4.84
CA ALA A 201 12.16 13.59 5.81
C ALA A 201 12.13 14.83 6.74
N ALA A 202 13.29 15.31 7.16
CA ALA A 202 13.42 16.50 8.01
C ALA A 202 13.00 17.79 7.28
N GLN A 203 13.42 17.97 6.02
CA GLN A 203 13.02 19.12 5.20
C GLN A 203 11.50 19.16 4.92
N LEU A 204 10.86 17.99 4.87
CA LEU A 204 9.41 17.87 4.67
C LEU A 204 8.59 18.07 5.96
N THR A 205 9.21 18.34 7.12
CA THR A 205 8.47 18.51 8.39
C THR A 205 7.53 19.73 8.35
N GLY A 206 7.98 20.87 7.81
CA GLY A 206 7.14 22.07 7.67
C GLY A 206 5.98 21.89 6.67
N PRO A 207 6.24 21.41 5.44
CA PRO A 207 5.17 21.06 4.50
C PRO A 207 4.20 20.00 5.05
N ARG A 208 4.69 19.01 5.82
CA ARG A 208 3.83 17.99 6.42
C ARG A 208 2.93 18.52 7.54
N THR A 209 3.39 19.47 8.36
CA THR A 209 2.54 20.01 9.44
C THR A 209 1.36 20.80 8.85
N SER A 210 1.59 21.64 7.85
CA SER A 210 0.51 22.36 7.15
C SER A 210 -0.42 21.41 6.38
N ALA A 211 0.13 20.42 5.69
CA ALA A 211 -0.67 19.38 5.05
C ALA A 211 -1.51 18.58 6.08
N ALA A 212 -0.96 18.29 7.26
CA ALA A 212 -1.68 17.61 8.34
C ALA A 212 -2.82 18.48 8.89
N VAL A 213 -2.62 19.79 9.03
CA VAL A 213 -3.69 20.74 9.41
C VAL A 213 -4.80 20.77 8.36
N LEU A 214 -4.45 20.89 7.07
CA LEU A 214 -5.42 20.84 5.98
C LEU A 214 -6.13 19.48 5.89
N ALA A 215 -5.43 18.38 6.16
CA ALA A 215 -6.01 17.04 6.19
C ALA A 215 -6.90 16.80 7.42
N ALA A 216 -6.71 17.55 8.51
CA ALA A 216 -7.57 17.54 9.69
C ALA A 216 -8.82 18.43 9.52
N LEU A 217 -8.81 19.36 8.57
CA LEU A 217 -9.92 20.28 8.28
C LEU A 217 -11.28 19.59 8.04
N PRO A 218 -11.37 18.44 7.34
CA PRO A 218 -12.63 17.71 7.18
C PRO A 218 -13.21 17.22 8.51
N ILE A 219 -12.35 16.80 9.44
CA ILE A 219 -12.78 16.34 10.78
C ILE A 219 -13.33 17.52 11.58
N ALA A 220 -12.63 18.66 11.53
CA ALA A 220 -13.10 19.90 12.15
C ALA A 220 -14.44 20.35 11.53
N GLY A 221 -14.60 20.27 10.21
CA GLY A 221 -15.84 20.60 9.51
C GLY A 221 -17.03 19.69 9.89
N ILE A 222 -16.80 18.38 10.02
CA ILE A 222 -17.83 17.43 10.49
C ILE A 222 -18.23 17.72 11.94
N GLY A 223 -17.23 18.03 12.79
CA GLY A 223 -17.47 18.43 14.18
C GLY A 223 -18.32 19.69 14.29
N LEU A 224 -17.96 20.73 13.54
CA LEU A 224 -18.68 22.00 13.53
C LEU A 224 -20.10 21.85 12.97
N GLY A 225 -20.27 21.07 11.90
CA GLY A 225 -21.59 20.74 11.35
C GLY A 225 -22.49 19.97 12.34
N SER A 226 -21.89 19.09 13.16
CA SER A 226 -22.61 18.35 14.19
C SER A 226 -23.09 19.25 15.33
N VAL A 227 -22.30 20.26 15.73
CA VAL A 227 -22.68 21.25 16.76
C VAL A 227 -23.84 22.13 16.29
N ILE A 228 -23.89 22.47 15.00
CA ILE A 228 -24.99 23.23 14.38
C ILE A 228 -26.26 22.36 14.19
N GLY A 229 -26.20 21.07 14.53
CA GLY A 229 -27.35 20.15 14.46
C GLY A 229 -27.63 19.60 13.07
N ALA A 230 -26.80 19.90 12.07
CA ALA A 230 -26.79 19.17 10.82
C ALA A 230 -26.29 17.76 11.15
N LYS A 231 -27.15 16.73 11.11
CA LYS A 231 -26.79 15.34 11.45
C LYS A 231 -25.91 14.75 10.33
N PRO A 232 -24.56 14.92 10.33
CA PRO A 232 -23.76 14.70 9.12
C PRO A 232 -23.52 13.20 8.92
N LEU A 233 -23.39 12.44 10.01
CA LEU A 233 -23.35 10.98 10.00
C LEU A 233 -24.66 10.39 9.48
N ALA A 234 -25.81 10.95 9.88
CA ALA A 234 -27.09 10.49 9.36
C ALA A 234 -27.19 10.74 7.87
N PHE A 235 -26.75 11.93 7.40
CA PHE A 235 -26.71 12.28 5.98
C PHE A 235 -25.71 11.40 5.18
N LEU A 236 -24.49 11.17 5.68
CA LEU A 236 -23.51 10.31 5.00
C LEU A 236 -23.96 8.84 4.89
N ILE A 237 -24.64 8.33 5.92
CA ILE A 237 -25.05 6.92 5.98
C ILE A 237 -26.39 6.71 5.27
N HIS A 238 -27.33 7.64 5.38
CA HIS A 238 -28.70 7.46 4.90
C HIS A 238 -28.97 8.14 3.54
N ASP A 239 -28.29 9.24 3.21
CA ASP A 239 -28.57 10.03 2.01
C ASP A 239 -27.64 9.68 0.84
N PRO A 240 -28.16 9.44 -0.39
CA PRO A 240 -27.34 9.15 -1.57
C PRO A 240 -26.35 10.27 -1.93
N THR A 241 -26.68 11.54 -1.67
CA THR A 241 -25.83 12.69 -1.98
C THR A 241 -24.60 12.73 -1.05
N GLY A 242 -24.80 12.41 0.23
CA GLY A 242 -23.70 12.26 1.20
C GLY A 242 -22.72 11.14 0.84
N LYS A 243 -23.22 10.04 0.28
CA LYS A 243 -22.40 8.90 -0.20
C LYS A 243 -21.55 9.27 -1.42
N LEU A 244 -22.13 9.99 -2.38
CA LEU A 244 -21.39 10.48 -3.55
C LEU A 244 -20.22 11.37 -3.12
N LEU A 245 -20.46 12.26 -2.15
CA LEU A 245 -19.43 13.14 -1.61
C LEU A 245 -18.31 12.38 -0.89
N ALA A 246 -18.64 11.30 -0.17
CA ALA A 246 -17.64 10.43 0.47
C ALA A 246 -16.77 9.69 -0.57
N VAL A 247 -17.36 9.21 -1.66
CA VAL A 247 -16.62 8.59 -2.78
C VAL A 247 -15.68 9.61 -3.43
N VAL A 248 -16.17 10.82 -3.71
CA VAL A 248 -15.34 11.91 -4.27
C VAL A 248 -14.18 12.25 -3.33
N GLY A 249 -14.44 12.35 -2.02
CA GLY A 249 -13.39 12.59 -1.02
C GLY A 249 -12.33 11.49 -0.99
N CYS A 250 -12.73 10.22 -1.10
CA CYS A 250 -11.81 9.09 -1.12
C CYS A 250 -10.96 9.05 -2.41
N VAL A 251 -11.57 9.32 -3.57
CA VAL A 251 -10.86 9.43 -4.85
C VAL A 251 -9.85 10.58 -4.80
N LEU A 252 -10.24 11.73 -4.27
CA LEU A 252 -9.35 12.89 -4.17
C LEU A 252 -8.18 12.63 -3.22
N LEU A 253 -8.41 11.97 -2.08
CA LEU A 253 -7.37 11.58 -1.13
C LEU A 253 -6.40 10.55 -1.75
N SER A 254 -6.94 9.56 -2.46
CA SER A 254 -6.15 8.53 -3.15
C SER A 254 -5.30 9.13 -4.27
N GLY A 255 -5.89 10.02 -5.07
CA GLY A 255 -5.19 10.76 -6.13
C GLY A 255 -4.09 11.68 -5.56
N GLY A 256 -4.35 12.35 -4.44
CA GLY A 256 -3.36 13.18 -3.75
C GLY A 256 -2.13 12.37 -3.28
N LEU A 257 -2.36 11.19 -2.71
CA LEU A 257 -1.28 10.29 -2.28
C LEU A 257 -0.46 9.76 -3.47
N LEU A 258 -1.12 9.36 -4.56
CA LEU A 258 -0.45 8.91 -5.79
C LEU A 258 0.41 10.02 -6.41
N CYS A 259 -0.11 11.26 -6.42
CA CYS A 259 0.63 12.42 -6.92
C CYS A 259 1.87 12.70 -6.05
N ALA A 260 1.74 12.64 -4.72
CA ALA A 260 2.86 12.81 -3.80
C ALA A 260 3.95 11.73 -4.01
N ASP A 261 3.55 10.46 -4.15
CA ASP A 261 4.48 9.36 -4.44
C ASP A 261 5.20 9.56 -5.77
N TRP A 262 4.47 10.02 -6.79
CA TRP A 262 5.04 10.28 -8.10
C TRP A 262 6.07 11.41 -8.06
N ILE A 263 5.79 12.50 -7.35
CA ILE A 263 6.74 13.62 -7.17
C ILE A 263 8.00 13.15 -6.43
N ILE A 264 7.83 12.38 -5.35
CA ILE A 264 8.93 11.88 -4.52
C ILE A 264 9.79 10.89 -5.31
N GLY A 265 9.17 9.93 -6.01
CA GLY A 265 9.90 8.97 -6.86
C GLY A 265 10.67 9.64 -7.98
N ARG A 266 10.15 10.74 -8.53
CA ARG A 266 10.83 11.50 -9.59
C ARG A 266 12.03 12.29 -9.06
N ALA A 267 11.96 12.83 -7.85
CA ALA A 267 13.08 13.50 -7.20
C ALA A 267 14.24 12.54 -6.89
N MET A 268 13.92 11.27 -6.56
CA MET A 268 14.89 10.22 -6.25
C MET A 268 15.64 9.68 -7.48
N HIS A 269 15.03 9.74 -8.68
CA HIS A 269 15.63 9.28 -9.94
C HIS A 269 16.48 10.34 -10.65
N THR A 270 17.07 11.29 -9.91
CA THR A 270 18.11 12.15 -10.47
C THR A 270 19.49 11.61 -10.07
N PRO A 271 20.05 10.59 -10.77
CA PRO A 271 21.44 10.25 -10.60
C PRO A 271 22.26 11.47 -11.05
N GLY A 272 22.79 12.20 -10.07
CA GLY A 272 23.79 13.25 -10.26
C GLY A 272 25.12 12.70 -10.75
N LEU A 273 25.11 12.02 -11.90
CA LEU A 273 26.30 11.56 -12.62
C LEU A 273 26.31 12.13 -14.04
N SER A 274 25.99 13.41 -14.20
CA SER A 274 26.30 14.15 -15.41
C SER A 274 27.52 15.05 -15.19
N ARG A 275 28.67 14.48 -15.56
CA ARG A 275 29.88 15.17 -16.03
C ARG A 275 30.60 16.06 -15.02
N GLN A 276 31.48 15.45 -14.24
CA GLN A 276 32.76 16.10 -13.97
C GLN A 276 33.60 15.94 -15.26
N PRO A 277 33.86 17.00 -16.04
CA PRO A 277 34.79 16.89 -17.15
C PRO A 277 36.15 16.54 -16.57
N LEU A 278 36.66 15.37 -16.96
CA LEU A 278 38.05 14.99 -16.79
C LEU A 278 38.91 16.02 -17.55
N HIS A 279 39.22 17.14 -16.94
CA HIS A 279 40.39 17.92 -17.33
C HIS A 279 41.62 17.20 -16.77
N GLN A 280 41.95 16.09 -17.41
CA GLN A 280 43.32 15.59 -17.47
C GLN A 280 43.81 15.82 -18.89
N THR A 281 44.63 16.83 -19.05
CA THR A 281 45.69 16.79 -20.06
C THR A 281 47.00 16.89 -19.29
N PRO A 282 47.74 15.78 -19.10
CA PRO A 282 49.12 15.85 -18.68
C PRO A 282 49.93 16.30 -19.89
N ALA A 283 50.32 17.58 -19.93
CA ALA A 283 51.36 18.03 -20.83
C ALA A 283 52.71 17.67 -20.21
N SER A 284 53.21 16.48 -20.56
CA SER A 284 54.65 16.24 -20.53
C SER A 284 55.34 17.16 -21.53
N SER A 285 56.50 17.67 -21.12
CA SER A 285 57.68 17.93 -21.96
C SER A 285 57.58 18.97 -23.09
N ARG A 286 58.20 20.15 -22.89
CA ARG A 286 59.46 20.60 -23.55
C ARG A 286 59.64 22.13 -23.45
N GLU A 287 60.91 22.52 -23.40
CA GLU A 287 61.51 23.83 -23.73
C GLU A 287 61.58 24.90 -22.63
N GLY A 288 62.82 25.21 -22.24
CA GLY A 288 63.22 26.29 -21.34
C GLY A 288 64.46 25.93 -20.53
#